data_AF-A0A0E0PT91-F1
#
_entry.id   AF-A0A0E0PT91-F1
#
_cell.length_a   1.000
_cell.length_b   1.000
_cell.length_c   1.000
_cell.angle_alpha   90.00
_cell.angle_beta   90.00
_cell.angle_gamma   90.00
#
_symmetry.space_group_name_H-M   'P 1'
#
loop_
_entity.id
_entity.type
_entity.pdbx_description
1 polymer ?
#
loop_
_entity_poly.entity_id
_entity_poly.type
_entity_poly.pdbx_seq_one_letter_code
_entity_poly.pdbx_strand_id
1 'polypeptide(L)'
;MPASVAHSCFRSPATLSFLAAFMSYDPHAACPRNATLQQHRLLSKACEPLPRRRCLSGGPRAALPASNMGVDGRRWVRPRHDYEFLLDDVLRLGATRIRIGLDVAGGAANFAARMRDRGVTVVTTVLDNAGKPMNEFVAARGLFPLLLSPAHRFPFYDGVFDLVHVGTNALDEGGAPSMGNSGMEEALEFFMFDVDRVLRVGGLLWIDSYLCQSEERRQLVVNLIKRFGYKKLKWMVGEKAGTGSAKTALYLSALLQKPARD
;
A
#
# COMPACT_ATOMS: atom_id res chain seq x y z
N MET A 1 -14.37 -20.59 -8.97
CA MET A 1 -15.02 -20.73 -7.65
C MET A 1 -14.29 -19.81 -6.68
N PRO A 2 -14.96 -18.99 -5.86
CA PRO A 2 -14.27 -18.31 -4.76
C PRO A 2 -13.64 -19.38 -3.87
N ALA A 3 -12.35 -19.23 -3.56
CA ALA A 3 -11.67 -20.15 -2.66
C ALA A 3 -12.40 -20.14 -1.31
N SER A 4 -12.60 -21.32 -0.71
CA SER A 4 -13.17 -21.40 0.63
C SER A 4 -12.26 -20.67 1.63
N VAL A 5 -12.85 -20.12 2.69
CA VAL A 5 -12.11 -19.43 3.75
C VAL A 5 -10.98 -20.33 4.25
N ALA A 6 -9.79 -19.76 4.35
CA ALA A 6 -8.53 -20.42 4.72
C ALA A 6 -8.00 -21.50 3.76
N HIS A 7 -8.61 -21.74 2.58
CA HIS A 7 -8.17 -22.82 1.68
C HIS A 7 -6.67 -22.73 1.31
N SER A 8 -6.21 -21.52 0.98
CA SER A 8 -4.81 -21.22 0.66
C SER A 8 -3.84 -21.48 1.83
N CYS A 9 -4.34 -21.48 3.07
CA CYS A 9 -3.56 -21.73 4.28
C CYS A 9 -3.17 -23.20 4.47
N PHE A 10 -3.86 -24.13 3.81
CA PHE A 10 -3.56 -25.56 3.87
C PHE A 10 -2.43 -26.00 2.92
N ARG A 11 -1.87 -25.06 2.13
CA ARG A 11 -0.83 -25.36 1.13
C ARG A 11 0.53 -25.72 1.72
N SER A 12 0.81 -25.37 2.98
CA SER A 12 2.08 -25.68 3.62
C SER A 12 1.92 -25.98 5.13
N PRO A 13 2.80 -26.81 5.72
CA PRO A 13 2.82 -27.05 7.16
C PRO A 13 3.03 -25.75 7.98
N ALA A 14 3.81 -24.80 7.45
CA ALA A 14 4.08 -23.53 8.12
C ALA A 14 2.83 -22.62 8.18
N THR A 15 2.07 -22.52 7.08
CA THR A 15 0.82 -21.74 7.07
C THR A 15 -0.26 -22.40 7.93
N LEU A 16 -0.27 -23.73 8.03
CA LEU A 16 -1.18 -24.47 8.90
C LEU A 16 -0.89 -24.19 10.39
N SER A 17 0.38 -24.17 10.80
CA SER A 17 0.76 -23.88 12.18
C SER A 17 0.46 -22.42 12.56
N PHE A 18 0.69 -21.48 11.64
CA PHE A 18 0.26 -20.09 11.83
C PHE A 18 -1.26 -19.95 11.90
N LEU A 19 -2.03 -20.74 11.13
CA LEU A 19 -3.49 -20.72 11.18
C LEU A 19 -4.00 -21.25 12.52
N ALA A 20 -3.43 -22.34 13.04
CA ALA A 20 -3.77 -22.86 14.36
C ALA A 20 -3.50 -21.83 15.47
N ALA A 21 -2.35 -21.17 15.44
CA ALA A 21 -2.02 -20.07 16.36
C ALA A 21 -2.90 -18.82 16.14
N PHE A 22 -3.35 -18.57 14.91
CA PHE A 22 -4.31 -17.51 14.62
C PHE A 22 -5.69 -17.82 15.21
N MET A 23 -6.08 -19.10 15.25
CA MET A 23 -7.37 -19.54 15.77
C MET A 23 -7.35 -19.89 17.27
N SER A 24 -6.20 -19.75 17.95
CA SER A 24 -6.07 -20.03 19.39
C SER A 24 -6.60 -18.86 20.23
N TYR A 25 -7.92 -18.75 20.34
CA TYR A 25 -8.60 -17.76 21.20
C TYR A 25 -9.96 -18.27 21.64
N ASP A 26 -10.43 -17.78 22.79
CA ASP A 26 -11.81 -18.02 23.22
C ASP A 26 -12.74 -17.00 22.54
N PRO A 27 -13.87 -17.45 21.93
CA PRO A 27 -14.87 -16.55 21.40
C PRO A 27 -15.34 -15.54 22.45
N HIS A 28 -15.54 -14.28 22.05
CA HIS A 28 -15.94 -13.17 22.91
C HIS A 28 -14.94 -12.76 24.01
N ALA A 29 -13.80 -13.44 24.14
CA ALA A 29 -12.70 -12.99 24.99
C ALA A 29 -11.81 -11.97 24.26
N ALA A 30 -10.88 -11.34 24.99
CA ALA A 30 -9.86 -10.49 24.38
C ALA A 30 -8.97 -11.31 23.42
N CYS A 31 -8.67 -10.76 22.24
CA CYS A 31 -7.78 -11.44 21.30
C CYS A 31 -6.39 -11.65 21.92
N PRO A 32 -5.73 -12.79 21.66
CA PRO A 32 -4.33 -13.01 22.02
C PRO A 32 -3.48 -11.84 21.52
N ARG A 33 -2.52 -11.40 22.32
CA ARG A 33 -1.72 -10.20 21.97
C ARG A 33 -0.84 -10.40 20.72
N ASN A 34 -0.53 -11.65 20.38
CA ASN A 34 0.19 -12.01 19.16
C ASN A 34 -0.75 -12.31 17.98
N ALA A 35 -2.07 -12.09 18.13
CA ALA A 35 -3.07 -12.38 17.12
C ALA A 35 -2.78 -11.68 15.79
N THR A 36 -2.45 -10.39 15.87
CA THR A 36 -2.10 -9.55 14.71
C THR A 36 -0.87 -10.10 14.02
N LEU A 37 0.18 -10.45 14.77
CA LEU A 37 1.41 -11.04 14.20
C LEU A 37 1.13 -12.32 13.42
N GLN A 38 0.28 -13.22 13.93
CA GLN A 38 -0.10 -14.44 13.21
C GLN A 38 -0.92 -14.11 11.95
N GLN A 39 -1.83 -13.13 12.05
CA GLN A 39 -2.56 -12.63 10.88
C GLN A 39 -1.58 -12.21 9.79
N HIS A 40 -0.62 -11.34 10.11
CA HIS A 40 0.38 -10.85 9.16
C HIS A 40 1.18 -11.97 8.50
N ARG A 41 1.64 -12.95 9.28
CA ARG A 41 2.37 -14.11 8.73
C ARG A 41 1.51 -14.86 7.72
N LEU A 42 0.22 -15.03 7.98
CA LEU A 42 -0.71 -15.65 7.04
C LEU A 42 -0.92 -14.79 5.78
N LEU A 43 -1.22 -13.50 5.93
CA LEU A 43 -1.40 -12.57 4.79
C LEU A 43 -0.14 -12.56 3.91
N SER A 44 1.04 -12.54 4.53
CA SER A 44 2.33 -12.53 3.81
C SER A 44 2.65 -13.80 3.03
N LYS A 45 1.95 -14.88 3.34
CA LYS A 45 2.05 -16.17 2.65
C LYS A 45 0.85 -16.42 1.73
N ALA A 46 0.11 -15.35 1.39
CA ALA A 46 -1.10 -15.41 0.59
C ALA A 46 -2.16 -16.38 1.14
N CYS A 47 -2.19 -16.58 2.46
CA CYS A 47 -3.20 -17.35 3.16
C CYS A 47 -4.42 -16.45 3.43
N GLU A 48 -5.25 -16.33 2.40
CA GLU A 48 -6.49 -15.56 2.38
C GLU A 48 -7.60 -16.25 1.55
N PRO A 49 -8.90 -15.95 1.81
CA PRO A 49 -9.38 -15.07 2.88
C PRO A 49 -9.29 -15.74 4.25
N LEU A 50 -8.91 -14.99 5.29
CA LEU A 50 -8.79 -15.51 6.64
C LEU A 50 -10.15 -15.71 7.33
N PRO A 51 -10.28 -16.69 8.24
CA PRO A 51 -11.46 -16.80 9.08
C PRO A 51 -11.64 -15.55 9.92
N ARG A 52 -12.88 -15.09 10.04
CA ARG A 52 -13.21 -13.96 10.91
C ARG A 52 -12.92 -14.35 12.37
N ARG A 53 -12.11 -13.55 13.06
CA ARG A 53 -11.91 -13.70 14.50
C ARG A 53 -13.18 -13.34 15.27
N ARG A 54 -13.52 -14.14 16.28
CA ARG A 54 -14.63 -13.89 17.21
C ARG A 54 -14.18 -13.33 18.56
N CYS A 55 -12.88 -13.09 18.74
CA CYS A 55 -12.34 -12.39 19.90
C CYS A 55 -12.49 -10.87 19.73
N LEU A 56 -12.45 -10.14 20.84
CA LEU A 56 -12.57 -8.69 20.91
C LEU A 56 -11.17 -8.05 20.80
N SER A 57 -11.02 -7.06 19.92
CA SER A 57 -9.77 -6.31 19.75
C SER A 57 -9.44 -5.53 21.02
N GLY A 58 -8.20 -5.63 21.50
CA GLY A 58 -7.71 -4.82 22.61
C GLY A 58 -7.33 -3.40 22.16
N GLY A 59 -7.34 -2.45 23.10
CA GLY A 59 -6.81 -1.10 22.88
C GLY A 59 -5.27 -1.06 22.87
N PRO A 60 -4.67 0.06 22.43
CA PRO A 60 -3.21 0.20 22.33
C PRO A 60 -2.51 0.07 23.70
N ARG A 61 -1.35 -0.61 23.72
CA ARG A 61 -0.60 -0.97 24.95
C ARG A 61 0.09 0.20 25.66
N ALA A 62 0.50 1.22 24.93
CA ALA A 62 1.25 2.38 25.41
C ALA A 62 1.41 3.41 24.28
N ALA A 63 1.88 4.62 24.60
CA ALA A 63 2.32 5.57 23.58
C ALA A 63 3.42 4.95 22.72
N LEU A 64 3.17 4.79 21.43
CA LEU A 64 4.14 4.27 20.47
C LEU A 64 5.12 5.40 20.11
N PRO A 65 6.44 5.27 20.41
CA PRO A 65 7.38 6.36 20.20
C PRO A 65 7.57 6.63 18.70
N ALA A 66 7.28 7.86 18.28
CA ALA A 66 7.32 8.28 16.87
C ALA A 66 8.70 8.12 16.22
N SER A 67 9.78 8.20 17.00
CA SER A 67 11.18 8.12 16.55
C SER A 67 11.52 6.82 15.81
N ASN A 68 10.91 5.69 16.20
CA ASN A 68 11.21 4.37 15.62
C ASN A 68 10.17 3.89 14.60
N MET A 69 9.09 4.66 14.40
CA MET A 69 7.95 4.27 13.55
C MET A 69 8.03 4.87 12.14
N GLY A 70 9.11 5.58 11.80
CA GLY A 70 9.30 6.15 10.47
C GLY A 70 8.41 7.35 10.19
N VAL A 71 8.06 8.13 11.22
CA VAL A 71 7.34 9.39 11.04
C VAL A 71 8.25 10.41 10.35
N ASP A 72 7.79 10.94 9.21
CA ASP A 72 8.51 11.93 8.43
C ASP A 72 7.62 13.16 8.22
N GLY A 73 8.02 14.30 8.79
CA GLY A 73 7.29 15.55 8.68
C GLY A 73 7.65 16.39 7.45
N ARG A 74 8.66 16.03 6.65
CA ARG A 74 9.19 16.91 5.60
C ARG A 74 8.80 16.47 4.18
N ARG A 75 8.34 15.23 4.00
CA ARG A 75 8.03 14.68 2.67
C ARG A 75 6.81 15.38 2.03
N TRP A 76 6.85 15.57 0.71
CA TRP A 76 5.84 16.24 -0.13
C TRP A 76 5.55 17.72 0.15
N VAL A 77 6.25 18.32 1.11
CA VAL A 77 6.15 19.75 1.43
C VAL A 77 7.29 20.54 0.77
N ARG A 78 8.49 19.96 0.74
CA ARG A 78 9.65 20.52 0.05
C ARG A 78 10.26 19.45 -0.85
N PRO A 79 10.71 19.81 -2.06
CA PRO A 79 11.34 18.86 -2.96
C PRO A 79 12.68 18.45 -2.38
N ARG A 80 12.92 17.13 -2.26
CA ARG A 80 14.25 16.60 -1.91
C ARG A 80 15.04 16.22 -3.16
N HIS A 81 14.31 15.81 -4.19
CA HIS A 81 14.82 15.50 -5.51
C HIS A 81 13.90 16.13 -6.56
N ASP A 82 14.42 16.33 -7.76
CA ASP A 82 13.73 16.93 -8.91
C ASP A 82 12.60 16.05 -9.47
N TYR A 83 12.64 14.74 -9.19
CA TYR A 83 11.62 13.78 -9.57
C TYR A 83 10.47 13.63 -8.55
N GLU A 84 10.49 14.33 -7.41
CA GLU A 84 9.41 14.26 -6.42
C GLU A 84 8.30 15.27 -6.70
N PHE A 85 7.03 14.90 -6.43
CA PHE A 85 5.89 15.82 -6.57
C PHE A 85 5.44 16.35 -5.22
N LEU A 86 5.10 17.63 -5.18
CA LEU A 86 4.57 18.26 -3.98
C LEU A 86 3.07 18.08 -3.90
N LEU A 87 2.59 17.96 -2.66
CA LEU A 87 1.20 17.64 -2.39
C LEU A 87 0.25 18.75 -2.90
N ASP A 88 0.62 20.01 -2.73
CA ASP A 88 -0.15 21.15 -3.24
C ASP A 88 -0.17 21.21 -4.78
N ASP A 89 0.90 20.76 -5.44
CA ASP A 89 0.93 20.68 -6.90
C ASP A 89 -0.04 19.60 -7.40
N VAL A 90 -0.01 18.43 -6.77
CA VAL A 90 -0.91 17.33 -7.12
C VAL A 90 -2.38 17.72 -6.92
N LEU A 91 -2.71 18.35 -5.79
CA LEU A 91 -4.07 18.81 -5.51
C LEU A 91 -4.56 19.86 -6.51
N ARG A 92 -3.67 20.73 -7.00
CA ARG A 92 -4.00 21.74 -8.03
C ARG A 92 -4.17 21.14 -9.43
N LEU A 93 -3.43 20.08 -9.75
CA LEU A 93 -3.53 19.39 -11.04
C LEU A 93 -4.78 18.49 -11.15
N GLY A 94 -5.43 18.18 -10.03
CA GLY A 94 -6.69 17.46 -10.04
C GLY A 94 -7.77 18.24 -10.78
N ALA A 95 -8.38 17.61 -11.79
CA ALA A 95 -9.50 18.21 -12.52
C ALA A 95 -10.73 18.47 -11.63
N THR A 96 -10.80 17.78 -10.49
CA THR A 96 -11.85 17.94 -9.48
C THR A 96 -11.23 17.90 -8.09
N ARG A 97 -11.94 18.45 -7.11
CA ARG A 97 -11.50 18.44 -5.71
C ARG A 97 -11.31 17.01 -5.20
N ILE A 98 -10.10 16.71 -4.74
CA ILE A 98 -9.77 15.45 -4.06
C ILE A 98 -10.30 15.54 -2.62
N ARG A 99 -11.08 14.55 -2.19
CA ARG A 99 -11.70 14.46 -0.86
C ARG A 99 -11.39 13.13 -0.17
N ILE A 100 -11.29 12.05 -0.93
CA ILE A 100 -10.99 10.72 -0.42
C ILE A 100 -9.89 10.04 -1.25
N GLY A 101 -8.90 9.47 -0.56
CA GLY A 101 -7.79 8.76 -1.19
C GLY A 101 -7.45 7.42 -0.55
N LEU A 102 -6.72 6.60 -1.31
CA LEU A 102 -6.13 5.34 -0.87
C LEU A 102 -4.60 5.46 -0.93
N ASP A 103 -3.92 5.19 0.18
CA ASP A 103 -2.46 5.19 0.28
C ASP A 103 -1.97 3.76 0.41
N VAL A 104 -1.36 3.24 -0.66
CA VAL A 104 -0.96 1.84 -0.75
C VAL A 104 0.40 1.64 -0.07
N ALA A 105 0.45 0.73 0.91
CA ALA A 105 1.63 0.41 1.68
C ALA A 105 2.28 1.63 2.37
N GLY A 106 1.47 2.56 2.87
CA GLY A 106 1.92 3.86 3.40
C GLY A 106 2.67 3.81 4.74
N GLY A 107 2.88 2.63 5.31
CA GLY A 107 3.64 2.40 6.54
C GLY A 107 3.10 3.20 7.72
N ALA A 108 3.84 4.22 8.14
CA ALA A 108 3.44 5.12 9.23
C ALA A 108 2.22 6.00 8.90
N ALA A 109 1.73 6.02 7.65
CA ALA A 109 0.68 6.90 7.14
C ALA A 109 1.08 8.40 7.16
N ASN A 110 2.34 8.69 6.81
CA ASN A 110 2.82 10.07 6.69
C ASN A 110 2.09 10.85 5.60
N PHE A 111 1.79 10.19 4.48
CA PHE A 111 1.04 10.77 3.37
C PHE A 111 -0.37 11.16 3.81
N ALA A 112 -1.11 10.21 4.40
CA ALA A 112 -2.45 10.43 4.93
C ALA A 112 -2.49 11.58 5.95
N ALA A 113 -1.50 11.67 6.85
CA ALA A 113 -1.41 12.76 7.81
C ALA A 113 -1.32 14.14 7.13
N ARG A 114 -0.56 14.25 6.03
CA ARG A 114 -0.38 15.51 5.29
C ARG A 114 -1.59 15.87 4.43
N MET A 115 -2.25 14.86 3.88
CA MET A 115 -3.51 15.01 3.14
C MET A 115 -4.64 15.49 4.07
N ARG A 116 -4.67 14.99 5.32
CA ARG A 116 -5.63 15.43 6.35
C ARG A 116 -5.50 16.93 6.66
N ASP A 117 -4.27 17.46 6.72
CA ASP A 117 -4.03 18.90 6.95
C ASP A 117 -4.66 19.77 5.84
N ARG A 118 -5.03 19.19 4.69
CA ARG A 118 -5.74 19.84 3.56
C ARG A 118 -7.19 19.37 3.40
N GLY A 119 -7.74 18.72 4.41
CA GLY A 119 -9.13 18.25 4.42
C GLY A 119 -9.40 17.07 3.50
N VAL A 120 -8.38 16.25 3.21
CA VAL A 120 -8.53 15.00 2.45
C VAL A 120 -8.45 13.80 3.39
N THR A 121 -9.46 12.95 3.34
CA THR A 121 -9.49 11.68 4.08
C THR A 121 -8.73 10.62 3.29
N VAL A 122 -7.77 9.96 3.92
CA VAL A 122 -6.99 8.90 3.26
C VAL A 122 -7.07 7.63 4.08
N VAL A 123 -7.44 6.53 3.42
CA VAL A 123 -7.30 5.18 3.95
C VAL A 123 -5.92 4.67 3.57
N THR A 124 -5.14 4.19 4.53
CA THR A 124 -3.77 3.72 4.29
C THR A 124 -3.70 2.20 4.44
N THR A 125 -3.34 1.48 3.39
CA THR A 125 -3.03 0.06 3.53
C THR A 125 -1.68 -0.12 4.22
N VAL A 126 -1.66 -0.97 5.24
CA VAL A 126 -0.49 -1.21 6.08
C VAL A 126 -0.31 -2.69 6.35
N LEU A 127 0.95 -3.08 6.52
CA LEU A 127 1.33 -4.34 7.13
C LEU A 127 2.31 -4.07 8.27
N ASP A 128 2.16 -4.83 9.34
CA ASP A 128 3.09 -4.84 10.45
C ASP A 128 4.35 -5.57 10.01
N ASN A 129 5.50 -5.01 10.39
CA ASN A 129 6.81 -5.56 10.07
C ASN A 129 7.72 -5.46 11.29
N ALA A 130 8.57 -6.47 11.51
CA ALA A 130 9.63 -6.49 12.52
C ALA A 130 9.18 -6.04 13.93
N GLY A 131 7.99 -6.49 14.37
CA GLY A 131 7.45 -6.16 15.69
C GLY A 131 6.86 -4.74 15.81
N LYS A 132 6.73 -4.00 14.71
CA LYS A 132 6.09 -2.68 14.70
C LYS A 132 4.60 -2.81 14.35
N PRO A 133 3.68 -2.48 15.27
CA PRO A 133 2.24 -2.57 15.03
C PRO A 133 1.77 -1.35 14.22
N MET A 134 2.01 -1.36 12.91
CA MET A 134 1.70 -0.25 12.00
C MET A 134 0.21 0.07 12.00
N ASN A 135 -0.65 -0.96 12.01
CA ASN A 135 -2.09 -0.77 12.02
C ASN A 135 -2.56 0.01 13.28
N GLU A 136 -2.10 -0.40 14.47
CA GLU A 136 -2.42 0.31 15.72
C GLU A 136 -1.79 1.70 15.76
N PHE A 137 -0.57 1.85 15.23
CA PHE A 137 0.13 3.12 15.20
C PHE A 137 -0.60 4.18 14.36
N VAL A 138 -1.04 3.79 13.16
CA VAL A 138 -1.79 4.68 12.27
C VAL A 138 -3.14 5.05 12.88
N ALA A 139 -3.86 4.09 13.50
CA ALA A 139 -5.08 4.39 14.23
C ALA A 139 -4.83 5.37 15.39
N ALA A 140 -3.77 5.18 16.16
CA ALA A 140 -3.40 6.07 17.27
C ALA A 140 -3.04 7.49 16.82
N ARG A 141 -2.67 7.70 15.55
CA ARG A 141 -2.48 9.02 14.93
C ARG A 141 -3.79 9.71 14.52
N GLY A 142 -4.94 9.06 14.74
CA GLY A 142 -6.25 9.52 14.28
C GLY A 142 -6.37 9.47 12.75
N LEU A 143 -5.80 8.43 12.13
CA LEU A 143 -5.83 8.16 10.68
C LEU A 143 -6.52 6.81 10.45
N PHE A 144 -6.81 6.49 9.18
CA PHE A 144 -7.59 5.30 8.82
C PHE A 144 -6.69 4.18 8.28
N PRO A 145 -6.24 3.23 9.11
CA PRO A 145 -5.47 2.10 8.62
C PRO A 145 -6.37 1.02 8.02
N LEU A 146 -5.85 0.32 7.03
CA LEU A 146 -6.41 -0.91 6.48
C LEU A 146 -5.32 -1.98 6.49
N LEU A 147 -5.51 -3.00 7.34
CA LEU A 147 -4.63 -4.15 7.39
C LEU A 147 -4.78 -4.99 6.11
N LEU A 148 -3.93 -4.74 5.11
CA LEU A 148 -4.04 -5.35 3.79
C LEU A 148 -2.69 -5.35 3.07
N SER A 149 -2.39 -6.48 2.42
CA SER A 149 -1.29 -6.62 1.48
C SER A 149 -1.72 -6.10 0.10
N PRO A 150 -0.89 -5.30 -0.61
CA PRO A 150 -1.23 -4.90 -1.98
C PRO A 150 -1.32 -6.05 -3.00
N ALA A 151 -0.97 -7.29 -2.63
CA ALA A 151 -1.25 -8.48 -3.44
C ALA A 151 -2.74 -8.87 -3.47
N HIS A 152 -3.54 -8.29 -2.58
CA HIS A 152 -4.95 -8.60 -2.45
C HIS A 152 -5.82 -7.55 -3.10
N ARG A 153 -7.00 -8.01 -3.54
CA ARG A 153 -8.05 -7.13 -4.02
C ARG A 153 -8.49 -6.19 -2.88
N PHE A 154 -8.39 -4.89 -3.12
CA PHE A 154 -8.89 -3.82 -2.29
C PHE A 154 -10.38 -4.03 -1.97
N PRO A 155 -10.76 -4.05 -0.68
CA PRO A 155 -12.12 -4.33 -0.22
C PRO A 155 -13.03 -3.09 -0.35
N PHE A 156 -12.91 -2.38 -1.46
CA PHE A 156 -13.72 -1.20 -1.79
C PHE A 156 -14.51 -1.46 -3.06
N TYR A 157 -15.66 -0.80 -3.18
CA TYR A 157 -16.43 -0.80 -4.41
C TYR A 157 -15.69 -0.05 -5.53
N ASP A 158 -16.22 -0.13 -6.73
CA ASP A 158 -15.64 0.49 -7.91
C ASP A 158 -15.81 2.02 -7.82
N GLY A 159 -14.79 2.77 -8.23
CA GLY A 159 -14.85 4.23 -8.29
C GLY A 159 -15.00 4.96 -6.95
N VAL A 160 -14.52 4.38 -5.85
CA VAL A 160 -14.61 4.98 -4.51
C VAL A 160 -13.63 6.15 -4.32
N PHE A 161 -12.43 6.07 -4.88
CA PHE A 161 -11.35 7.02 -4.57
C PHE A 161 -11.16 8.10 -5.62
N ASP A 162 -10.87 9.33 -5.15
CA ASP A 162 -10.44 10.44 -5.99
C ASP A 162 -8.95 10.34 -6.34
N LEU A 163 -8.16 9.74 -5.44
CA LEU A 163 -6.72 9.61 -5.52
C LEU A 163 -6.27 8.24 -5.00
N VAL A 164 -5.45 7.53 -5.77
CA VAL A 164 -4.67 6.38 -5.27
C VAL A 164 -3.20 6.76 -5.29
N HIS A 165 -2.56 6.74 -4.13
CA HIS A 165 -1.13 7.01 -3.93
C HIS A 165 -0.37 5.70 -3.75
N VAL A 166 0.71 5.53 -4.50
CA VAL A 166 1.58 4.35 -4.51
C VAL A 166 3.00 4.82 -4.28
N GLY A 167 3.51 4.63 -3.06
CA GLY A 167 4.82 5.12 -2.65
C GLY A 167 6.00 4.24 -3.12
N THR A 168 7.22 4.72 -2.82
CA THR A 168 8.51 4.15 -3.24
C THR A 168 8.62 2.63 -3.15
N ASN A 169 8.12 2.02 -2.07
CA ASN A 169 8.28 0.59 -1.78
C ASN A 169 7.00 -0.23 -2.01
N ALA A 170 5.92 0.39 -2.50
CA ALA A 170 4.63 -0.30 -2.64
C ALA A 170 4.65 -1.38 -3.74
N LEU A 171 5.56 -1.26 -4.70
CA LEU A 171 5.71 -2.15 -5.87
C LEU A 171 7.06 -2.89 -5.90
N ASP A 172 7.76 -2.97 -4.76
CA ASP A 172 9.10 -3.56 -4.68
C ASP A 172 9.07 -5.10 -4.81
N GLU A 173 9.97 -5.65 -5.64
CA GLU A 173 10.07 -7.08 -6.00
C GLU A 173 10.90 -7.91 -5.01
N GLY A 174 11.64 -7.29 -4.08
CA GLY A 174 12.64 -7.96 -3.22
C GLY A 174 12.10 -8.92 -2.15
N GLY A 175 10.88 -9.45 -2.30
CA GLY A 175 10.27 -10.28 -1.28
C GLY A 175 9.89 -9.50 -0.03
N ALA A 176 9.39 -8.27 -0.20
CA ALA A 176 8.59 -7.71 0.88
C ALA A 176 7.39 -8.66 1.09
N PRO A 177 7.18 -9.22 2.30
CA PRO A 177 6.02 -10.04 2.62
C PRO A 177 4.67 -9.35 2.32
N SER A 178 4.70 -8.08 1.93
CA SER A 178 3.54 -7.29 1.60
C SER A 178 2.95 -7.46 0.22
N MET A 179 3.66 -7.98 -0.76
CA MET A 179 3.14 -8.07 -2.12
C MET A 179 3.21 -9.49 -2.71
N GLY A 180 3.63 -10.48 -1.91
CA GLY A 180 3.75 -11.87 -2.37
C GLY A 180 4.58 -11.95 -3.65
N ASN A 181 4.12 -12.69 -4.65
CA ASN A 181 4.80 -12.90 -5.93
C ASN A 181 4.73 -11.69 -6.90
N SER A 182 4.67 -10.46 -6.42
CA SER A 182 4.62 -9.23 -7.27
C SER A 182 5.88 -8.93 -8.09
N GLY A 183 6.92 -9.75 -7.95
CA GLY A 183 8.00 -9.82 -8.92
C GLY A 183 7.55 -10.32 -10.30
N MET A 184 6.36 -10.91 -10.39
CA MET A 184 5.79 -11.39 -11.64
C MET A 184 4.92 -10.29 -12.30
N GLU A 185 5.00 -10.19 -13.62
CA GLU A 185 4.27 -9.20 -14.44
C GLU A 185 2.76 -9.26 -14.17
N GLU A 186 2.22 -10.47 -14.02
CA GLU A 186 0.80 -10.76 -13.80
C GLU A 186 0.30 -10.15 -12.50
N ALA A 187 1.10 -10.23 -11.43
CA ALA A 187 0.71 -9.69 -10.13
C ALA A 187 0.70 -8.15 -10.13
N LEU A 188 1.63 -7.52 -10.85
CA LEU A 188 1.59 -6.07 -11.07
C LEU A 188 0.39 -5.67 -11.94
N GLU A 189 0.04 -6.47 -12.94
CA GLU A 189 -1.15 -6.25 -13.76
C GLU A 189 -2.44 -6.36 -12.93
N PHE A 190 -2.59 -7.38 -12.08
CA PHE A 190 -3.73 -7.48 -11.15
C PHE A 190 -3.82 -6.29 -10.19
N PHE A 191 -2.68 -5.85 -9.65
CA PHE A 191 -2.63 -4.65 -8.82
C PHE A 191 -3.11 -3.42 -9.59
N MET A 192 -2.64 -3.22 -10.82
CA MET A 192 -3.05 -2.11 -11.67
C MET A 192 -4.54 -2.17 -12.03
N PHE A 193 -5.08 -3.36 -12.32
CA PHE A 193 -6.53 -3.54 -12.52
C PHE A 193 -7.33 -3.12 -11.31
N ASP A 194 -6.84 -3.46 -10.12
CA ASP A 194 -7.58 -3.18 -8.90
C ASP A 194 -7.48 -1.72 -8.46
N VAL A 195 -6.31 -1.09 -8.65
CA VAL A 195 -6.14 0.37 -8.56
C VAL A 195 -7.09 1.07 -9.53
N ASP A 196 -7.11 0.65 -10.80
CA ASP A 196 -7.97 1.23 -11.82
C ASP A 196 -9.43 1.11 -11.43
N ARG A 197 -9.84 -0.06 -10.92
CA ARG A 197 -11.21 -0.32 -10.50
C ARG A 197 -11.66 0.59 -9.36
N VAL A 198 -10.88 0.73 -8.30
CA VAL A 198 -11.29 1.53 -7.11
C VAL A 198 -11.15 3.04 -7.36
N LEU A 199 -10.35 3.45 -8.34
CA LEU A 199 -10.20 4.85 -8.73
C LEU A 199 -11.39 5.28 -9.63
N ARG A 200 -12.02 6.41 -9.30
CA ARG A 200 -13.12 6.93 -10.15
C ARG A 200 -12.61 7.54 -11.46
N VAL A 201 -13.49 7.62 -12.44
CA VAL A 201 -13.21 8.36 -13.69
C VAL A 201 -12.81 9.81 -13.36
N GLY A 202 -11.74 10.30 -13.99
CA GLY A 202 -11.14 11.61 -13.71
C GLY A 202 -10.32 11.68 -12.42
N GLY A 203 -10.29 10.62 -11.62
CA GLY A 203 -9.44 10.48 -10.44
C GLY A 203 -7.96 10.32 -10.81
N LEU A 204 -7.09 10.49 -9.82
CA LEU A 204 -5.63 10.48 -10.00
C LEU A 204 -5.00 9.20 -9.46
N LEU A 205 -4.12 8.60 -10.25
CA LEU A 205 -3.12 7.65 -9.78
C LEU A 205 -1.79 8.40 -9.63
N TRP A 206 -1.27 8.44 -8.41
CA TRP A 206 0.03 9.03 -8.10
C TRP A 206 1.02 7.93 -7.73
N ILE A 207 1.94 7.66 -8.64
CA ILE A 207 3.13 6.82 -8.40
C ILE A 207 4.22 7.75 -7.89
N ASP A 208 4.58 7.63 -6.62
CA ASP A 208 5.52 8.51 -5.94
C ASP A 208 6.88 7.84 -5.78
N SER A 209 7.84 8.29 -6.59
CA SER A 209 9.25 7.95 -6.45
C SER A 209 9.47 6.43 -6.36
N TYR A 210 8.81 5.66 -7.23
CA TYR A 210 8.91 4.21 -7.28
C TYR A 210 10.34 3.80 -7.66
N LEU A 211 10.98 2.98 -6.83
CA LEU A 211 12.32 2.46 -7.10
C LEU A 211 12.25 1.30 -8.10
N CYS A 212 12.70 1.55 -9.33
CA CYS A 212 12.89 0.52 -10.35
C CYS A 212 14.22 -0.19 -10.13
N GLN A 213 14.19 -1.49 -9.88
CA GLN A 213 15.41 -2.30 -9.70
C GLN A 213 16.19 -2.51 -11.01
N SER A 214 15.53 -2.37 -12.16
CA SER A 214 16.15 -2.48 -13.48
C SER A 214 15.40 -1.64 -14.53
N GLU A 215 16.06 -1.43 -15.68
CA GLU A 215 15.45 -0.77 -16.84
C GLU A 215 14.31 -1.61 -17.44
N GLU A 216 14.42 -2.94 -17.42
CA GLU A 216 13.37 -3.85 -17.87
C GLU A 216 12.10 -3.68 -17.01
N ARG A 217 12.26 -3.62 -15.68
CA ARG A 217 11.13 -3.39 -14.75
C ARG A 217 10.48 -2.03 -14.99
N ARG A 218 11.29 -0.99 -15.21
CA ARG A 218 10.79 0.35 -15.58
C ARG A 218 9.95 0.28 -16.85
N GLN A 219 10.45 -0.39 -17.88
CA GLN A 219 9.76 -0.52 -19.16
C GLN A 219 8.44 -1.30 -19.04
N LEU A 220 8.42 -2.35 -18.22
CA LEU A 220 7.23 -3.13 -17.91
C LEU A 220 6.14 -2.26 -17.27
N VAL A 221 6.47 -1.51 -16.20
CA VAL A 221 5.53 -0.58 -15.53
C VAL A 221 5.00 0.47 -16.51
N VAL A 222 5.88 1.05 -17.32
CA VAL A 222 5.50 2.04 -18.35
C VAL A 222 4.53 1.44 -19.36
N ASN A 223 4.79 0.23 -19.83
CA ASN A 223 3.95 -0.46 -20.81
C ASN A 223 2.58 -0.79 -20.22
N LEU A 224 2.51 -1.28 -18.97
CA LEU A 224 1.24 -1.51 -18.27
C LEU A 224 0.45 -0.21 -18.14
N ILE A 225 1.04 0.88 -17.65
CA ILE A 225 0.35 2.19 -17.53
C ILE A 225 -0.25 2.63 -18.88
N LYS A 226 0.48 2.43 -19.98
CA LYS A 226 -0.02 2.74 -21.33
C LYS A 226 -1.25 1.89 -21.71
N ARG A 227 -1.27 0.59 -21.40
CA ARG A 227 -2.39 -0.30 -21.71
C ARG A 227 -3.70 0.14 -21.06
N PHE A 228 -3.64 0.72 -19.86
CA PHE A 228 -4.82 1.22 -19.15
C PHE A 228 -5.36 2.57 -19.69
N GLY A 229 -4.64 3.23 -20.61
CA GLY A 229 -5.09 4.47 -21.24
C GLY A 229 -5.04 5.71 -20.34
N TYR A 230 -4.28 5.68 -19.26
CA TYR A 230 -4.14 6.84 -18.35
C TYR A 230 -3.59 8.08 -19.07
N LYS A 231 -4.23 9.23 -18.84
CA LYS A 231 -3.71 10.52 -19.29
C LYS A 231 -2.55 10.94 -18.38
N LYS A 232 -1.38 11.20 -18.95
CA LYS A 232 -0.21 11.68 -18.20
C LYS A 232 -0.36 13.17 -17.90
N LEU A 233 -0.42 13.54 -16.62
CA LEU A 233 -0.41 14.94 -16.18
C LEU A 233 1.00 15.41 -15.83
N LYS A 234 1.78 14.55 -15.18
CA LYS A 234 3.18 14.81 -14.84
C LYS A 234 3.96 13.50 -14.83
N TRP A 235 5.21 13.53 -15.30
CA TRP A 235 6.06 12.35 -15.40
C TRP A 235 7.52 12.75 -15.25
N MET A 236 8.23 12.12 -14.32
CA MET A 236 9.66 12.33 -14.08
C MET A 236 10.36 10.99 -13.87
N VAL A 237 11.57 10.88 -14.39
CA VAL A 237 12.49 9.77 -14.08
C VAL A 237 13.70 10.38 -13.40
N GLY A 238 14.01 9.88 -12.22
CA GLY A 238 15.16 10.28 -11.43
C GLY A 238 16.23 9.21 -11.43
N GLU A 239 17.49 9.63 -11.38
CA GLU A 239 18.63 8.74 -11.21
C GLU A 239 19.34 9.09 -9.90
N LYS A 240 19.68 8.07 -9.12
CA LYS A 240 20.55 8.22 -7.97
C LYS A 240 21.76 7.32 -8.16
N ALA A 241 22.93 7.93 -8.33
CA ALA A 241 24.19 7.21 -8.41
C ALA A 241 24.35 6.29 -7.18
N GLY A 242 24.68 5.03 -7.42
CA GLY A 242 24.99 4.10 -6.36
C GLY A 242 26.26 4.53 -5.62
N THR A 243 26.35 4.20 -4.33
CA THR A 243 27.60 4.38 -3.58
C THR A 243 28.56 3.22 -3.89
N GLY A 244 29.77 3.51 -4.36
CA GLY A 244 30.78 2.49 -4.66
C GLY A 244 30.50 1.74 -5.97
N SER A 245 30.49 0.40 -5.93
CA SER A 245 30.22 -0.47 -7.10
C SER A 245 28.73 -0.72 -7.35
N ALA A 246 27.84 -0.11 -6.57
CA ALA A 246 26.40 -0.26 -6.73
C ALA A 246 25.91 0.41 -8.02
N LYS A 247 25.04 -0.27 -8.77
CA LYS A 247 24.39 0.28 -9.96
C LYS A 247 23.56 1.52 -9.61
N THR A 248 23.42 2.44 -10.58
CA THR A 248 22.51 3.59 -10.48
C THR A 248 21.09 3.13 -10.17
N ALA A 249 20.49 3.68 -9.13
CA ALA A 249 19.10 3.44 -8.78
C ALA A 249 18.18 4.36 -9.59
N LEU A 250 17.14 3.79 -10.19
CA LEU A 250 16.19 4.50 -11.04
C LEU A 250 14.88 4.73 -10.29
N TYR A 251 14.37 5.96 -10.33
CA TYR A 251 13.14 6.36 -9.67
C TYR A 251 12.12 6.82 -10.70
N LEU A 252 10.90 6.30 -10.62
CA LEU A 252 9.78 6.72 -11.45
C LEU A 252 8.74 7.46 -10.61
N SER A 253 8.44 8.70 -11.00
CA SER A 253 7.31 9.46 -10.48
C SER A 253 6.33 9.81 -11.58
N ALA A 254 5.05 9.48 -11.38
CA ALA A 254 4.01 9.74 -12.36
C ALA A 254 2.72 10.18 -11.68
N LEU A 255 2.10 11.21 -12.25
CA LEU A 255 0.75 11.65 -11.92
C LEU A 255 -0.13 11.43 -13.15
N LEU A 256 -1.07 10.53 -12.98
CA LEU A 256 -1.87 9.94 -14.06
C LEU A 256 -3.33 10.17 -13.77
N GLN A 257 -4.11 10.54 -14.77
CA GLN A 257 -5.55 10.73 -14.65
C GLN A 257 -6.29 9.58 -15.35
N LYS A 258 -7.24 8.96 -14.64
CA LYS A 258 -8.08 7.91 -15.20
C LYS A 258 -9.01 8.49 -16.29
N PRO A 259 -8.99 7.96 -17.52
CA PRO A 259 -9.86 8.44 -18.59
C PRO A 259 -11.32 8.03 -18.33
N ALA A 260 -12.26 8.71 -18.99
CA ALA A 260 -13.56 8.11 -19.25
C ALA A 260 -13.35 7.00 -20.29
N ARG A 261 -13.98 5.84 -20.07
CA ARG A 261 -14.04 4.76 -21.06
C ARG A 261 -15.49 4.65 -21.49
N ASP A 262 -15.70 4.64 -22.80
CA ASP A 262 -17.01 4.42 -23.43
C ASP A 262 -17.38 2.93 -23.40
#